data_AF-F7JQ12-F1
#
_entry.id   AF-F7JQ12-F1
#
_cell.length_a   1.000
_cell.length_b   1.000
_cell.length_c   1.000
_cell.angle_alpha   90.00
_cell.angle_beta   90.00
_cell.angle_gamma   90.00
#
_symmetry.space_group_name_H-M   'P 1'
#
loop_
_entity.id
_entity.type
_entity.pdbx_description
1 polymer ?
#
loop_
_entity_poly.entity_id
_entity_poly.type
_entity_poly.pdbx_seq_one_letter_code
_entity_poly.pdbx_strand_id
1 'polypeptide(L)'
;MPVILLIDEYDVPLAKAYENGYYEQMVFLIRNLFDQVLKGNENLKFAVLTGCMRISKESIFTGLDNLRVLSVSDVEFDEYFGFTDEEVQEFFSYYRCTDKYHVIKEWYDGYRVGNVDVYCPWDVVCYCAKLREDKNAQPEKYWINT
;
A
#
# COMPACT_ATOMS: atom_id res chain seq x y z
N MET A 1 -13.14 -22.41 -14.19
CA MET A 1 -13.48 -21.21 -13.40
C MET A 1 -12.27 -20.29 -13.45
N PRO A 2 -12.40 -19.06 -13.98
CA PRO A 2 -11.28 -18.13 -14.05
C PRO A 2 -10.75 -17.78 -12.65
N VAL A 3 -9.44 -17.55 -12.54
CA VAL A 3 -8.73 -17.21 -11.30
C VAL A 3 -8.46 -15.70 -11.20
N ILE A 4 -8.29 -15.22 -9.97
CA ILE A 4 -7.82 -13.88 -9.68
C ILE A 4 -6.36 -13.99 -9.25
N LEU A 5 -5.50 -13.16 -9.82
CA LEU A 5 -4.08 -13.11 -9.47
C LEU A 5 -3.77 -11.85 -8.67
N LEU A 6 -3.19 -12.02 -7.48
CA LEU A 6 -2.70 -10.93 -6.65
C LEU A 6 -1.19 -11.09 -6.50
N ILE A 7 -0.42 -10.12 -6.96
CA ILE A 7 1.04 -10.09 -6.81
C ILE A 7 1.38 -8.90 -5.95
N ASP A 8 1.93 -9.18 -4.77
CA ASP A 8 2.47 -8.15 -3.92
C ASP A 8 3.94 -7.88 -4.26
N GLU A 9 4.36 -6.61 -4.15
CA GLU A 9 5.76 -6.17 -4.29
C GLU A 9 6.47 -6.73 -5.53
N TYR A 10 5.85 -6.60 -6.71
CA TYR A 10 6.38 -7.17 -7.95
C TYR A 10 7.79 -6.66 -8.32
N ASP A 11 8.17 -5.50 -7.79
CA ASP A 11 9.39 -4.75 -8.05
C ASP A 11 10.55 -5.11 -7.11
N VAL A 12 10.29 -5.75 -5.96
CA VAL A 12 11.35 -6.17 -5.02
C VAL A 12 12.40 -7.09 -5.67
N PRO A 13 12.05 -8.09 -6.51
CA PRO A 13 13.04 -8.90 -7.20
C PRO A 13 13.92 -8.07 -8.16
N LEU A 14 13.37 -7.03 -8.77
CA LEU A 14 14.12 -6.12 -9.67
C LEU A 14 15.11 -5.27 -8.89
N ALA A 15 14.71 -4.74 -7.74
CA ALA A 15 15.59 -4.00 -6.84
C ALA A 15 16.78 -4.87 -6.40
N LYS A 16 16.50 -6.10 -5.94
CA LYS A 16 17.56 -7.05 -5.56
C LYS A 16 18.46 -7.43 -6.74
N ALA A 17 17.88 -7.62 -7.92
CA ALA A 17 18.65 -7.93 -9.12
C ALA A 17 19.59 -6.78 -9.52
N TYR A 18 19.14 -5.54 -9.36
CA TYR A 18 19.97 -4.35 -9.56
C TYR A 18 21.16 -4.32 -8.60
N GLU A 19 20.91 -4.52 -7.29
CA GLU A 19 21.97 -4.56 -6.27
C GLU A 19 23.01 -5.66 -6.50
N ASN A 20 22.59 -6.77 -7.09
CA ASN A 20 23.44 -7.94 -7.31
C ASN A 20 23.95 -8.08 -8.76
N GLY A 21 23.72 -7.07 -9.62
CA GLY A 21 24.29 -7.00 -10.97
C GLY A 21 23.68 -7.92 -12.02
N TYR A 22 22.44 -8.40 -11.83
CA TYR A 22 21.71 -9.25 -12.78
C TYR A 22 20.33 -8.69 -13.19
N TYR A 23 20.21 -7.35 -13.18
CA TYR A 23 18.95 -6.65 -13.48
C TYR A 23 18.32 -7.06 -14.81
N GLU A 24 19.09 -7.08 -15.90
CA GLU A 24 18.57 -7.40 -17.24
C GLU A 24 18.00 -8.83 -17.33
N GLN A 25 18.65 -9.79 -16.67
CA GLN A 25 18.18 -11.18 -16.61
C GLN A 25 16.86 -11.26 -15.82
N MET A 26 16.73 -10.49 -14.75
CA MET A 26 15.49 -10.44 -13.96
C MET A 26 14.35 -9.76 -14.71
N VAL A 27 14.62 -8.66 -15.42
CA VAL A 27 13.64 -8.00 -16.30
C VAL A 27 13.12 -8.99 -17.34
N PHE A 28 14.02 -9.74 -18.00
CA PHE A 28 13.63 -10.75 -18.98
C PHE A 28 12.76 -11.85 -18.38
N LEU A 29 13.11 -12.34 -17.18
CA LEU A 29 12.35 -13.36 -16.47
C LEU A 29 10.93 -12.87 -16.12
N ILE A 30 10.81 -11.72 -15.47
CA ILE A 30 9.52 -11.17 -15.03
C ILE A 30 8.64 -10.83 -16.21
N ARG A 31 9.22 -10.24 -17.27
CA ARG A 31 8.48 -9.95 -18.50
C ARG A 31 7.87 -11.21 -19.11
N ASN A 32 8.66 -12.28 -19.27
CA ASN A 32 8.15 -13.53 -19.84
C ASN A 32 7.07 -14.16 -18.95
N LEU A 33 7.23 -14.08 -17.63
CA LEU A 33 6.21 -14.54 -16.69
C LEU A 33 4.91 -13.76 -16.86
N PHE A 34 4.98 -12.43 -16.90
CA PHE A 34 3.80 -11.58 -17.05
C PHE A 34 3.16 -11.74 -18.43
N ASP A 35 3.93 -11.89 -19.49
CA ASP A 35 3.41 -12.19 -20.82
C ASP A 35 2.61 -13.51 -20.82
N GLN A 36 3.11 -14.57 -20.20
CA GLN A 36 2.39 -15.85 -20.15
C GLN A 36 1.14 -15.82 -19.26
N VAL A 37 1.21 -15.11 -18.14
CA VAL A 37 0.15 -15.16 -17.12
C VAL A 37 -0.95 -14.14 -17.40
N LEU A 38 -0.58 -12.93 -17.84
CA LEU A 38 -1.49 -11.77 -17.97
C LEU A 38 -2.05 -11.58 -19.37
N LYS A 39 -1.39 -12.10 -20.41
CA LYS A 39 -1.80 -11.89 -21.80
C LYS A 39 -2.43 -13.15 -22.40
N GLY A 40 -3.70 -13.05 -22.82
CA GLY A 40 -4.38 -14.12 -23.55
C GLY A 40 -4.66 -15.39 -22.73
N ASN A 41 -4.54 -15.31 -21.40
CA ASN A 41 -4.80 -16.43 -20.51
C ASN A 41 -6.31 -16.57 -20.23
N GLU A 42 -6.96 -17.55 -20.84
CA GLU A 42 -8.40 -17.83 -20.66
C GLU A 42 -8.78 -18.19 -19.22
N ASN A 43 -7.81 -18.63 -18.42
CA ASN A 43 -8.01 -18.93 -17.01
C ASN A 43 -7.90 -17.67 -16.13
N LEU A 44 -7.46 -16.52 -16.63
CA LEU A 44 -7.34 -15.31 -15.83
C LEU A 44 -8.62 -14.46 -15.90
N LYS A 45 -9.20 -14.13 -14.75
CA LYS A 45 -10.31 -13.17 -14.65
C LYS A 45 -9.81 -11.73 -14.67
N PHE A 46 -8.88 -11.40 -13.77
CA PHE A 46 -8.12 -10.15 -13.68
C PHE A 46 -6.91 -10.34 -12.76
N ALA A 47 -5.98 -9.40 -12.80
CA ALA A 47 -4.81 -9.38 -11.92
C ALA A 47 -4.67 -8.02 -11.23
N VAL A 48 -4.17 -8.03 -10.00
CA VAL A 48 -3.75 -6.83 -9.27
C VAL A 48 -2.28 -7.02 -8.90
N LEU A 49 -1.49 -6.00 -9.18
CA LEU A 49 -0.07 -5.97 -8.87
C LEU A 49 0.22 -4.71 -8.05
N THR A 50 0.94 -4.86 -6.94
CA THR A 50 1.38 -3.74 -6.10
C THR A 50 2.91 -3.63 -6.17
N GLY A 51 3.42 -2.41 -6.02
CA GLY A 51 4.84 -2.11 -6.02
C GLY A 51 5.08 -0.63 -5.75
N CYS A 52 6.28 -0.29 -5.29
CA CYS A 52 6.64 1.07 -4.91
C CYS A 52 7.39 1.80 -6.04
N MET A 53 8.18 1.09 -6.83
CA MET A 53 9.07 1.62 -7.84
C MET A 53 8.35 1.81 -9.18
N ARG A 54 8.30 3.05 -9.66
CA ARG A 54 7.82 3.35 -11.02
C ARG A 54 8.81 2.96 -12.13
N ILE A 55 10.08 2.72 -11.79
CA ILE A 55 11.21 2.59 -12.74
C ILE A 55 11.11 1.34 -13.62
N SER A 56 10.40 0.30 -13.16
CA SER A 56 10.24 -0.97 -13.88
C SER A 56 9.15 -0.95 -14.97
N LYS A 57 8.37 0.13 -15.08
CA LYS A 57 7.12 0.15 -15.85
C LYS A 57 7.30 -0.04 -17.36
N GLU A 58 8.39 0.48 -17.94
CA GLU A 58 8.53 0.49 -19.40
C GLU A 58 9.06 -0.82 -19.98
N SER A 59 9.79 -1.64 -19.19
CA SER A 59 10.48 -2.84 -19.70
C SER A 59 9.77 -4.17 -19.41
N ILE A 60 9.08 -4.31 -18.27
CA ILE A 60 8.44 -5.59 -17.89
C ILE A 60 6.97 -5.70 -18.32
N PHE A 61 6.30 -4.57 -18.54
CA PHE A 61 4.89 -4.54 -18.95
C PHE A 61 4.71 -4.27 -20.45
N THR A 62 5.82 -4.24 -21.22
CA THR A 62 5.78 -4.01 -22.66
C THR A 62 4.92 -5.08 -23.35
N GLY A 63 3.83 -4.66 -24.01
CA GLY A 63 2.95 -5.56 -24.75
C GLY A 63 1.70 -6.02 -23.99
N LEU A 64 1.47 -5.52 -22.77
CA LEU A 64 0.19 -5.65 -22.07
C LEU A 64 -0.74 -4.50 -22.47
N ASP A 65 -1.77 -4.81 -23.26
CA ASP A 65 -2.66 -3.79 -23.85
C ASP A 65 -3.77 -3.33 -22.89
N ASN A 66 -3.99 -4.04 -21.78
CA ASN A 66 -5.10 -3.81 -20.83
C ASN A 66 -4.62 -3.41 -19.42
N LEU A 67 -3.46 -2.77 -19.31
CA LEU A 67 -2.91 -2.37 -18.01
C LEU A 67 -3.50 -1.02 -17.54
N ARG A 68 -4.20 -1.05 -16.40
CA ARG A 68 -4.61 0.15 -15.67
C ARG A 68 -3.62 0.41 -14.55
N VAL A 69 -2.95 1.56 -14.58
CA VAL A 69 -2.00 1.97 -13.56
C VAL A 69 -2.69 2.95 -12.61
N LEU A 70 -2.66 2.62 -11.32
CA LEU A 70 -3.21 3.44 -10.25
C LEU A 70 -2.09 3.79 -9.28
N SER A 71 -2.08 5.03 -8.81
CA SER A 71 -1.06 5.58 -7.95
C SER A 71 -1.66 6.47 -6.86
N VAL A 72 -0.85 6.81 -5.86
CA VAL A 72 -1.21 7.76 -4.78
C VAL A 72 -1.61 9.15 -5.27
N SER A 73 -1.38 9.48 -6.54
CA SER A 73 -1.79 10.76 -7.14
C SER A 73 -3.14 10.70 -7.83
N ASP A 74 -3.72 9.51 -8.00
CA ASP A 74 -5.01 9.32 -8.65
C ASP A 74 -6.13 9.58 -7.63
N VAL A 75 -6.97 10.59 -7.92
CA VAL A 75 -8.05 11.04 -7.03
C VAL A 75 -9.06 9.93 -6.72
N GLU A 76 -9.22 8.94 -7.60
CA GLU A 76 -10.09 7.79 -7.34
C GLU A 76 -9.61 6.91 -6.18
N PHE A 77 -8.34 7.02 -5.79
CA PHE A 77 -7.74 6.16 -4.76
C PHE A 77 -7.20 6.92 -3.55
N ASP A 78 -7.38 8.24 -3.48
CA ASP A 78 -6.68 9.07 -2.50
C ASP A 78 -7.08 8.79 -1.04
N GLU A 79 -8.30 8.33 -0.80
CA GLU A 79 -8.80 7.89 0.52
C GLU A 79 -8.30 6.49 0.96
N TYR A 80 -7.76 5.65 0.08
CA TYR A 80 -7.47 4.23 0.39
C TYR A 80 -6.05 3.95 0.90
N PHE A 81 -5.23 4.99 1.08
CA PHE A 81 -3.82 4.86 1.50
C PHE A 81 -3.60 5.11 2.99
N GLY A 82 -4.67 5.23 3.77
CA GLY A 82 -4.64 5.38 5.21
C GLY A 82 -6.06 5.43 5.77
N PHE A 83 -6.19 5.83 7.04
CA PHE A 83 -7.51 6.16 7.58
C PHE A 83 -7.82 7.63 7.36
N THR A 84 -9.03 7.96 6.92
CA THR A 84 -9.48 9.36 6.89
C THR A 84 -9.67 9.92 8.30
N ASP A 85 -9.80 11.24 8.39
CA ASP A 85 -10.10 11.90 9.66
C ASP A 85 -11.40 11.39 10.29
N GLU A 86 -12.43 11.19 9.47
CA GLU A 86 -13.71 10.62 9.89
C GLU A 86 -13.55 9.17 10.39
N GLU A 87 -12.82 8.33 9.66
CA GLU A 87 -12.57 6.94 10.06
C GLU A 87 -11.81 6.84 11.39
N VAL A 88 -10.82 7.70 11.61
CA VAL A 88 -10.10 7.75 12.90
C VAL A 88 -11.04 8.19 14.03
N GLN A 89 -11.88 9.21 13.81
CA GLN A 89 -12.86 9.66 14.80
C GLN A 89 -13.86 8.55 15.14
N GLU A 90 -14.39 7.86 14.14
CA GLU A 90 -15.31 6.73 14.32
C GLU A 90 -14.63 5.58 15.07
N PHE A 91 -13.39 5.23 14.71
CA PHE A 91 -12.61 4.19 15.36
C PHE A 91 -12.38 4.50 16.85
N PHE A 92 -12.00 5.73 17.18
CA PHE A 92 -11.77 6.15 18.57
C PHE A 92 -13.08 6.27 19.36
N SER A 93 -14.17 6.67 18.71
CA SER A 93 -15.50 6.67 19.30
C SER A 93 -15.96 5.26 19.67
N TYR A 94 -15.78 4.29 18.77
CA TYR A 94 -16.13 2.89 18.99
C TYR A 94 -15.45 2.30 20.24
N TYR A 95 -14.16 2.59 20.43
CA TYR A 95 -13.40 2.14 21.60
C TYR A 95 -13.47 3.09 22.80
N ARG A 96 -14.33 4.13 22.77
CA ARG A 96 -14.53 5.10 23.87
C ARG A 96 -13.23 5.82 24.28
N CYS A 97 -12.43 6.17 23.28
CA CYS A 97 -11.14 6.87 23.41
C CYS A 97 -11.15 8.25 22.73
N THR A 98 -12.34 8.82 22.47
CA THR A 98 -12.52 10.07 21.70
C THR A 98 -11.74 11.24 22.26
N ASP A 99 -11.50 11.29 23.57
CA ASP A 99 -10.69 12.31 24.24
C ASP A 99 -9.22 12.30 23.80
N LYS A 100 -8.74 11.23 23.17
CA LYS A 100 -7.35 11.07 22.69
C LYS A 100 -7.18 11.34 21.21
N TYR A 101 -8.24 11.70 20.48
CA TYR A 101 -8.16 12.00 19.05
C TYR A 101 -7.21 13.18 18.76
N HIS A 102 -7.19 14.23 19.60
CA HIS A 102 -6.27 15.35 19.44
C HIS A 102 -4.79 14.92 19.48
N VAL A 103 -4.47 13.90 20.29
CA VAL A 103 -3.12 13.35 20.39
C VAL A 103 -2.72 12.68 19.07
N ILE A 104 -3.64 11.98 18.39
CA ILE A 104 -3.35 11.41 17.07
C ILE A 104 -2.95 12.51 16.09
N LYS A 105 -3.74 13.59 16.07
CA LYS A 105 -3.51 14.72 15.16
C LYS A 105 -2.18 15.43 15.42
N GLU A 106 -1.80 15.60 16.68
CA GLU A 106 -0.55 16.25 17.05
C GLU A 106 0.69 15.37 16.85
N TRP A 107 0.61 14.06 17.13
CA TRP A 107 1.77 13.18 17.09
C TRP A 107 2.03 12.50 15.76
N TYR A 108 0.96 12.14 15.05
CA TYR A 108 1.07 11.38 13.82
C TYR A 108 0.84 12.25 12.58
N ASP A 109 0.17 13.42 12.72
CA ASP A 109 -0.07 14.50 11.72
C ASP A 109 -0.57 14.07 10.33
N GLY A 110 -0.79 12.76 10.16
CA GLY A 110 -1.12 12.14 8.89
C GLY A 110 -0.10 12.44 7.78
N TYR A 111 -0.54 12.17 6.56
CA TYR A 111 0.07 12.62 5.33
C TYR A 111 -1.03 12.88 4.30
N ARG A 112 -0.78 13.82 3.39
CA ARG A 112 -1.74 14.18 2.36
C ARG A 112 -1.56 13.30 1.12
N VAL A 113 -2.61 12.57 0.76
CA VAL A 113 -2.68 11.79 -0.47
C VAL A 113 -3.74 12.43 -1.35
N GLY A 114 -3.38 12.85 -2.57
CA GLY A 114 -4.29 13.62 -3.43
C GLY A 114 -4.87 14.83 -2.71
N ASN A 115 -6.19 14.83 -2.52
CA ASN A 115 -6.92 15.89 -1.80
C ASN A 115 -7.37 15.51 -0.39
N VAL A 116 -6.97 14.34 0.11
CA VAL A 116 -7.40 13.78 1.39
C VAL A 116 -6.22 13.72 2.36
N ASP A 117 -6.46 14.16 3.59
CA ASP A 117 -5.52 13.96 4.69
C ASP A 117 -5.82 12.58 5.31
N VAL A 118 -4.82 11.70 5.32
CA VAL A 118 -4.96 10.34 5.86
C VAL A 118 -3.93 10.06 6.95
N TYR A 119 -4.30 9.21 7.89
CA TYR A 119 -3.45 8.77 8.99
C TYR A 119 -2.91 7.38 8.71
N CYS A 120 -1.70 7.11 9.20
CA CYS A 120 -1.14 5.77 9.09
C CYS A 120 -2.00 4.76 9.86
N PRO A 121 -2.51 3.68 9.21
CA PRO A 121 -3.37 2.72 9.88
C PRO A 121 -2.71 2.03 11.09
N TRP A 122 -1.41 1.73 10.99
CA TRP A 122 -0.68 1.05 12.05
C TRP A 122 -0.54 1.91 13.31
N ASP A 123 -0.21 3.20 13.16
CA ASP A 123 -0.11 4.13 14.29
C ASP A 123 -1.45 4.27 15.03
N VAL A 124 -2.54 4.44 14.27
CA VAL A 124 -3.90 4.58 14.80
C VAL A 124 -4.33 3.31 15.56
N VAL A 125 -4.13 2.13 14.96
CA VAL A 125 -4.50 0.85 15.57
C VAL A 125 -3.67 0.58 16.83
N CYS A 126 -2.35 0.76 16.78
CA CYS A 126 -1.48 0.49 17.90
C CYS A 126 -1.73 1.45 19.06
N TYR A 127 -1.93 2.75 18.79
CA TYR A 127 -2.24 3.69 19.85
C TYR A 127 -3.59 3.39 20.52
N CYS A 128 -4.62 3.12 19.71
CA CYS A 128 -5.93 2.74 20.24
C CYS A 128 -5.85 1.43 21.05
N ALA A 129 -5.09 0.43 20.58
CA ALA A 129 -4.87 -0.81 21.31
C ALA A 129 -4.26 -0.56 22.70
N LYS A 130 -3.24 0.30 22.80
CA LYS A 130 -2.66 0.67 24.10
C LYS A 130 -3.63 1.42 25.00
N LEU A 131 -4.42 2.34 24.45
CA LEU A 131 -5.42 3.09 25.22
C LEU A 131 -6.50 2.19 25.83
N ARG A 132 -6.79 1.05 25.20
CA ARG A 132 -7.70 0.04 25.74
C ARG A 132 -7.13 -0.69 26.95
N GLU A 133 -5.82 -0.79 27.08
CA GLU A 133 -5.12 -1.40 28.22
C GLU A 133 -4.82 -0.36 29.32
N ASP A 134 -4.34 0.82 28.93
CA ASP A 134 -4.08 1.95 29.80
C ASP A 134 -4.58 3.26 29.16
N LYS A 135 -5.62 3.85 29.76
CA LYS A 135 -6.22 5.11 29.29
C LYS A 135 -5.26 6.32 29.36
N ASN A 136 -4.15 6.20 30.08
CA ASN A 136 -3.13 7.23 30.20
C ASN A 136 -1.92 6.96 29.29
N ALA A 137 -1.96 5.91 28.46
CA ALA A 137 -0.90 5.58 27.52
C ALA A 137 -0.55 6.78 26.65
N GLN A 138 0.76 7.03 26.54
CA GLN A 138 1.30 8.06 25.68
C GLN A 138 1.47 7.52 24.25
N PRO A 139 1.37 8.37 23.23
CA PRO A 139 1.68 7.99 21.86
C PRO A 139 3.16 7.58 21.75
N GLU A 140 3.44 6.65 20.84
CA GLU A 140 4.77 6.13 20.58
C GLU A 140 5.05 6.10 19.08
N LYS A 141 6.32 5.96 18.71
CA LYS A 141 6.75 5.87 17.32
C LYS A 141 6.64 4.42 16.83
N TYR A 142 5.44 3.98 16.48
CA TYR A 142 5.18 2.58 16.13
C TYR A 142 5.88 2.12 14.84
N TRP A 143 6.27 3.05 13.98
CA TRP A 143 7.02 2.76 12.76
C TRP A 143 8.54 2.72 12.93
N ILE A 144 9.11 3.31 13.98
CA ILE A 144 10.56 3.39 14.10
C ILE A 144 11.10 2.06 14.65
N ASN A 145 11.93 1.38 13.85
CA ASN A 145 12.55 0.07 14.11
C ASN A 145 11.65 -1.16 13.86
N THR A 146 10.66 -1.06 12.98
CA THR A 146 10.06 -2.23 12.32
C THR A 146 10.76 -2.46 10.99
#